data_AF-A0A7X4CMA7-F1
#
_entry.id   AF-A0A7X4CMA7-F1
#
_cell.length_a   1.000
_cell.length_b   1.000
_cell.length_c   1.000
_cell.angle_alpha   90.00
_cell.angle_beta   90.00
_cell.angle_gamma   90.00
#
_symmetry.space_group_name_H-M   'P 1'
#
loop_
_entity.id
_entity.type
_entity.pdbx_description
1 polymer ?
#
loop_
_entity_poly.entity_id
_entity_poly.type
_entity_poly.pdbx_seq_one_letter_code
_entity_poly.pdbx_strand_id
1 'polypeptide(L)'
;PRSGMLNEVTVEYAGGVLGGESGFIKFVSDSEYHRQLNARGYVLSSALQLGYTPGLQTNDNDEEELISFERFWAGGSTTVRGYEERGLGPEDSTGKHRGNVQLIFKTQVRFPIFDPFQGVIFYDTGNVWNSIEEIE
;
A
#
# COMPACT_ATOMS: atom_id res chain seq x y z
N PRO A 1 7.04 17.27 -6.60
CA PRO A 1 6.62 17.78 -7.94
C PRO A 1 5.43 18.76 -7.81
N ARG A 2 5.31 19.76 -8.71
CA ARG A 2 4.14 20.67 -8.76
C ARG A 2 3.04 20.15 -9.68
N SER A 3 3.41 19.45 -10.75
CA SER A 3 2.50 18.79 -11.67
C SER A 3 3.17 17.54 -12.24
N GLY A 4 2.38 16.54 -12.62
CA GLY A 4 2.86 15.32 -13.26
C GLY A 4 2.19 14.08 -12.68
N MET A 5 2.56 12.93 -13.23
CA MET A 5 2.08 11.63 -12.75
C MET A 5 3.25 10.66 -12.77
N LEU A 6 3.31 9.78 -11.76
CA LEU A 6 4.18 8.63 -11.70
C LEU A 6 3.30 7.39 -11.57
N ASN A 7 3.57 6.35 -12.35
CA ASN A 7 2.92 5.06 -12.21
C ASN A 7 4.01 4.00 -12.22
N GLU A 8 3.95 3.10 -11.26
CA GLU A 8 4.84 1.97 -11.11
C GLU A 8 3.99 0.71 -10.96
N VAL A 9 4.37 -0.34 -11.68
CA VAL A 9 3.76 -1.66 -11.58
C VAL A 9 4.88 -2.67 -11.40
N THR A 10 4.79 -3.43 -10.33
CA THR A 10 5.78 -4.42 -9.92
C THR A 10 5.12 -5.80 -9.90
N VAL A 11 5.79 -6.77 -10.52
CA VAL A 11 5.40 -8.17 -10.49
C VAL A 11 6.58 -8.98 -9.99
N GLU A 12 6.37 -9.74 -8.92
CA GLU A 12 7.37 -10.62 -8.32
C GLU A 12 6.85 -12.06 -8.36
N TYR A 13 7.76 -13.01 -8.63
CA TYR A 13 7.46 -14.43 -8.67
C TYR A 13 8.60 -15.20 -8.01
N ALA A 14 8.26 -16.08 -7.08
CA ALA A 14 9.20 -16.95 -6.40
C ALA A 14 8.63 -18.37 -6.23
N GLY A 15 9.51 -19.36 -6.07
CA GLY A 15 9.15 -20.77 -5.91
C GLY A 15 8.76 -21.47 -7.21
N GLY A 16 8.00 -22.56 -7.11
CA GLY A 16 7.55 -23.36 -8.25
C GLY A 16 8.70 -23.83 -9.14
N VAL A 17 8.70 -23.43 -10.42
CA VAL A 17 9.74 -23.82 -11.39
C VAL A 17 11.13 -23.25 -11.09
N LEU A 18 11.21 -22.22 -10.25
CA LEU A 18 12.49 -21.62 -9.84
C LEU A 18 13.14 -22.37 -8.65
N GLY A 19 12.45 -23.35 -8.07
CA GLY A 19 13.00 -24.21 -7.02
C GLY A 19 13.27 -23.52 -5.68
N GLY A 20 12.69 -22.32 -5.45
CA GLY A 20 12.76 -21.62 -4.16
C GLY A 20 11.84 -22.27 -3.12
N GLU A 21 12.23 -22.17 -1.85
CA GLU A 21 11.51 -22.75 -0.70
C GLU A 21 10.20 -22.03 -0.33
N SER A 22 9.95 -20.85 -0.91
CA SER A 22 8.68 -20.13 -0.74
C SER A 22 8.09 -19.79 -2.10
N GLY A 23 6.84 -20.20 -2.29
CA GLY A 23 6.08 -19.96 -3.51
C GLY A 23 5.12 -18.77 -3.38
N PHE A 24 5.27 -17.77 -4.25
CA PHE A 24 4.28 -16.69 -4.37
C PHE A 24 4.31 -16.01 -5.74
N ILE A 25 3.21 -15.35 -6.08
CA ILE A 25 3.18 -14.28 -7.07
C ILE A 25 2.66 -13.02 -6.38
N LYS A 26 3.28 -11.88 -6.66
CA LYS A 26 2.93 -10.60 -6.03
C LYS A 26 2.82 -9.52 -7.08
N PHE A 27 1.72 -8.77 -6.99
CA PHE A 27 1.38 -7.65 -7.84
C PHE A 27 1.26 -6.40 -6.98
N VAL A 28 2.01 -5.36 -7.32
CA VAL A 28 1.92 -4.05 -6.68
C VAL A 28 1.77 -2.99 -7.75
N SER A 29 0.86 -2.04 -7.54
CA SER A 29 0.62 -0.92 -8.42
C SER A 29 0.57 0.37 -7.60
N ASP A 30 1.51 1.27 -7.86
CA ASP A 30 1.60 2.58 -7.24
C ASP A 30 1.34 3.67 -8.28
N SER A 31 0.34 4.52 -8.03
CA SER A 31 -0.04 5.62 -8.91
C SER A 31 -0.06 6.92 -8.13
N GLU A 32 0.79 7.87 -8.50
CA GLU A 32 0.85 9.21 -7.91
C GLU A 32 0.52 10.28 -8.93
N TYR A 33 -0.37 11.19 -8.57
CA TYR A 33 -0.78 12.33 -9.37
C TYR A 33 -0.53 13.63 -8.61
N HIS A 34 0.08 14.60 -9.29
CA HIS A 34 0.24 15.96 -8.78
C HIS A 34 -0.30 16.98 -9.77
N ARG A 35 -0.96 18.02 -9.25
CA ARG A 35 -1.41 19.15 -10.04
C ARG A 35 -1.36 20.45 -9.27
N GLN A 36 -0.72 21.45 -9.86
CA GLN A 36 -0.82 22.82 -9.40
C GLN A 36 -2.23 23.34 -9.71
N LEU A 37 -2.92 23.79 -8.68
CA LEU A 37 -4.32 24.23 -8.76
C LEU A 37 -4.44 25.71 -9.17
N ASN A 38 -3.46 26.54 -8.79
CA ASN A 38 -3.48 27.97 -9.07
C ASN A 38 -2.07 28.58 -9.11
N ALA A 39 -1.98 29.84 -9.56
CA ALA A 39 -0.73 30.60 -9.58
C ALA A 39 -0.19 30.94 -8.17
N ARG A 40 -1.01 30.81 -7.12
CA ARG A 40 -0.61 31.02 -5.73
C ARG A 40 0.18 29.86 -5.13
N GLY A 41 0.41 28.78 -5.87
CA GLY A 41 1.26 27.67 -5.43
C GLY A 41 0.54 26.54 -4.67
N TYR A 42 -0.80 26.49 -4.73
CA TYR A 42 -1.55 25.35 -4.22
C TYR A 42 -1.31 24.12 -5.09
N VAL A 43 -1.01 22.97 -4.48
CA VAL A 43 -0.74 21.71 -5.18
C VAL A 43 -1.59 20.60 -4.59
N LEU A 44 -2.45 20.02 -5.42
CA LEU A 44 -3.12 18.76 -5.13
C LEU A 44 -2.15 17.60 -5.41
N SER A 45 -2.19 16.60 -4.54
CA SER A 45 -1.39 15.39 -4.64
C SER A 45 -2.27 14.22 -4.22
N SER A 46 -2.47 13.26 -5.11
CA SER A 46 -3.21 12.03 -4.84
C SER A 46 -2.32 10.83 -5.11
N ALA A 47 -2.40 9.80 -4.28
CA ALA A 47 -1.69 8.54 -4.46
C ALA A 47 -2.65 7.37 -4.23
N LEU A 48 -2.56 6.35 -5.07
CA LEU A 48 -3.27 5.09 -4.96
C LEU A 48 -2.23 3.97 -4.95
N GLN A 49 -2.30 3.08 -3.97
CA GLN A 49 -1.47 1.89 -3.86
C GLN A 49 -2.37 0.67 -3.82
N LEU A 50 -2.14 -0.28 -4.72
CA LEU A 50 -2.85 -1.55 -4.78
C LEU A 50 -1.83 -2.67 -4.64
N GLY A 51 -2.14 -3.66 -3.82
CA GLY A 51 -1.30 -4.83 -3.61
C GLY A 51 -2.12 -6.11 -3.61
N TYR A 52 -1.60 -7.16 -4.25
CA TYR A 52 -2.19 -8.49 -4.25
C TYR A 52 -1.12 -9.57 -4.30
N THR A 53 -1.14 -10.51 -3.34
CA THR A 53 -0.17 -11.61 -3.27
C THR A 53 -0.83 -12.93 -2.88
N PRO A 54 -1.40 -13.69 -3.83
CA PRO A 54 -1.80 -15.06 -3.55
C PRO A 54 -0.53 -15.90 -3.40
N GLY A 55 -0.35 -16.55 -2.24
CA GLY A 55 0.69 -17.58 -2.10
C GLY A 55 0.51 -18.67 -3.15
N LEU A 56 1.60 -19.32 -3.55
CA LEU A 56 1.53 -20.51 -4.39
C LEU A 56 1.40 -21.70 -3.44
N GLN A 57 0.16 -22.11 -3.21
CA GLN A 57 -0.15 -23.28 -2.39
C GLN A 57 0.45 -24.53 -3.05
N THR A 58 1.52 -25.07 -2.47
CA THR A 58 2.22 -26.24 -3.00
C THR A 58 1.65 -27.56 -2.47
N ASN A 59 0.98 -27.58 -1.29
CA ASN A 59 0.26 -28.75 -0.75
C ASN A 59 -0.91 -28.35 0.18
N ASP A 60 -1.99 -29.14 0.20
CA ASP A 60 -3.20 -28.93 1.03
C ASP A 60 -2.97 -28.97 2.56
N ASN A 61 -1.78 -29.35 3.03
CA ASN A 61 -1.43 -29.43 4.46
C ASN A 61 -0.22 -28.56 4.84
N ASP A 62 0.42 -27.93 3.85
CA ASP A 62 1.44 -26.94 4.09
C ASP A 62 0.78 -25.62 3.71
N GLU A 63 0.18 -24.96 4.71
CA GLU A 63 0.24 -23.50 4.72
C GLU A 63 1.74 -23.17 4.75
N GLU A 64 2.42 -23.23 3.58
CA GLU A 64 3.68 -22.54 3.39
C GLU A 64 3.32 -21.10 3.68
N GLU A 65 3.51 -20.74 4.96
CA GLU A 65 3.27 -19.43 5.51
C GLU A 65 3.95 -18.50 4.53
N LEU A 66 3.17 -17.74 3.76
CA LEU A 66 3.70 -16.63 2.97
C LEU A 66 4.68 -15.93 3.88
N ILE A 67 5.98 -15.95 3.52
CA ILE A 67 6.97 -15.53 4.49
C ILE A 67 6.58 -14.13 4.92
N SER A 68 6.56 -13.88 6.23
CA SER A 68 5.87 -12.72 6.80
C SER A 68 6.24 -11.37 6.17
N PHE A 69 7.39 -11.28 5.50
CA PHE A 69 7.83 -10.09 4.79
C PHE A 69 7.09 -9.82 3.47
N GLU A 70 6.42 -10.81 2.86
CA GLU A 70 5.72 -10.61 1.60
C GLU A 70 4.29 -10.07 1.74
N ARG A 71 3.69 -10.22 2.92
CA ARG A 71 2.35 -9.70 3.24
C ARG A 71 2.36 -8.18 3.41
N PHE A 72 1.23 -7.56 3.10
CA PHE A 72 1.05 -6.12 3.17
C PHE A 72 0.67 -5.65 4.57
N TRP A 73 1.03 -4.40 4.87
CA TRP A 73 0.75 -3.72 6.14
C TRP A 73 0.09 -2.38 5.86
N ALA A 74 -0.76 -1.92 6.78
CA ALA A 74 -1.37 -0.60 6.72
C ALA A 74 -1.45 0.06 8.11
N GLY A 75 -1.53 1.38 8.13
CA GLY A 75 -1.51 2.21 9.34
C GLY A 75 -0.13 2.84 9.57
N GLY A 76 -0.13 4.08 10.07
CA GLY A 76 1.08 4.84 10.38
C GLY A 76 1.38 5.97 9.39
N SER A 77 2.61 6.45 9.44
CA SER A 77 2.98 7.72 8.77
C SER A 77 3.06 7.63 7.24
N THR A 78 3.29 6.44 6.70
CA THR A 78 3.56 6.21 5.27
C THR A 78 2.35 5.69 4.48
N THR A 79 1.36 5.13 5.17
CA THR A 79 0.15 4.54 4.59
C THR A 79 -1.10 5.33 4.98
N VAL A 80 -1.67 5.09 6.16
CA VAL A 80 -2.89 5.75 6.65
C VAL A 80 -2.58 6.49 7.95
N ARG A 81 -2.37 7.81 7.83
CA ARG A 81 -2.07 8.67 8.98
C ARG A 81 -3.24 8.70 9.97
N GLY A 82 -2.90 8.73 11.25
CA GLY A 82 -3.87 8.73 12.36
C GLY A 82 -4.12 7.37 12.99
N TYR A 83 -3.66 6.28 12.35
CA TYR A 83 -3.64 4.94 12.92
C TYR A 83 -2.25 4.59 13.46
N GLU A 84 -2.20 3.59 14.35
CA GLU A 84 -0.94 3.01 14.80
C GLU A 84 -0.15 2.44 13.62
N GLU A 85 1.18 2.47 13.72
CA GLU A 85 2.06 1.93 12.69
C GLU A 85 1.77 0.43 12.53
N ARG A 86 1.38 0.03 11.32
CA ARG A 86 0.98 -1.37 11.01
C ARG A 86 -0.20 -1.87 11.84
N GLY A 87 -1.12 -0.98 12.24
CA GLY A 87 -2.30 -1.30 13.07
C GLY A 87 -3.61 -1.52 12.30
N LEU A 88 -3.61 -1.51 10.97
CA LEU A 88 -4.82 -1.73 10.15
C LEU A 88 -4.80 -3.12 9.50
N GLY A 89 -5.96 -3.78 9.50
CA GLY A 89 -6.20 -5.06 8.84
C GLY A 89 -6.49 -6.21 9.81
N PRO A 90 -6.65 -7.44 9.30
CA PRO A 90 -6.87 -8.61 10.13
C PRO A 90 -5.63 -8.91 10.97
N GLU A 91 -5.87 -9.22 12.24
CA GLU A 91 -4.83 -9.65 13.18
C GLU A 91 -4.59 -11.16 13.05
N ASP A 92 -3.33 -11.57 12.98
CA ASP A 92 -2.96 -12.98 12.99
C ASP A 92 -2.75 -13.55 14.40
N SER A 93 -2.45 -14.84 14.50
CA SER A 93 -2.17 -15.53 15.77
C SER A 93 -0.96 -14.98 16.55
N THR A 94 -0.12 -14.16 15.91
CA THR A 94 1.05 -13.52 16.52
C THR A 94 0.77 -12.09 16.99
N GLY A 95 -0.47 -11.62 16.83
CA GLY A 95 -0.89 -10.27 17.20
C GLY A 95 -0.49 -9.19 16.19
N LYS A 96 -0.23 -9.56 14.94
CA LYS A 96 0.20 -8.64 13.88
C LYS A 96 -0.90 -8.43 12.84
N HIS A 97 -1.15 -7.18 12.47
CA HIS A 97 -2.12 -6.83 11.43
C HIS A 97 -1.51 -6.88 10.04
N ARG A 98 -1.86 -7.87 9.21
CA ARG A 98 -1.30 -8.02 7.86
C ARG A 98 -2.26 -8.75 6.93
N GLY A 99 -2.14 -8.48 5.63
CA GLY A 99 -3.03 -9.05 4.61
C GLY A 99 -2.30 -9.40 3.31
N ASN A 100 -2.98 -10.16 2.45
CA ASN A 100 -2.52 -10.51 1.11
C ASN A 100 -3.06 -9.55 0.04
N VAL A 101 -4.03 -8.71 0.42
CA VAL A 101 -4.59 -7.65 -0.43
C VAL A 101 -4.39 -6.32 0.27
N GLN A 102 -4.04 -5.28 -0.49
CA GLN A 102 -3.85 -3.92 0.01
C GLN A 102 -4.54 -2.92 -0.91
N LEU A 103 -5.22 -1.95 -0.31
CA LEU A 103 -5.71 -0.75 -0.99
C LEU A 103 -5.46 0.45 -0.09
N ILE A 104 -4.63 1.39 -0.56
CA ILE A 104 -4.34 2.64 0.14
C ILE A 104 -4.62 3.80 -0.82
N PHE A 105 -5.40 4.77 -0.37
CA PHE A 105 -5.63 6.03 -1.06
C PHE A 105 -5.24 7.20 -0.17
N LYS A 106 -4.36 8.06 -0.66
CA LYS A 106 -3.92 9.28 0.01
C LYS A 106 -4.23 10.47 -0.87
N THR A 107 -4.84 11.51 -0.32
CA THR A 107 -5.01 12.79 -1.03
C THR A 107 -4.62 13.94 -0.11
N GLN A 108 -3.91 14.92 -0.67
CA GLN A 108 -3.46 16.08 0.09
C GLN A 108 -3.39 17.33 -0.77
N VAL A 109 -3.66 18.47 -0.13
CA VAL A 109 -3.48 19.81 -0.70
C VAL A 109 -2.39 20.51 0.09
N ARG A 110 -1.27 20.78 -0.59
CA ARG A 110 -0.20 21.64 -0.06
C ARG A 110 -0.45 23.09 -0.46
N PHE A 111 -0.24 24.01 0.48
CA PHE A 111 -0.38 25.45 0.24
C PHE A 111 0.75 26.22 0.92
N PRO A 112 1.22 27.33 0.33
CA PRO A 112 2.27 28.13 0.96
C PRO A 112 1.73 28.86 2.20
N ILE A 113 2.55 28.96 3.24
CA ILE A 113 2.29 29.85 4.40
C ILE A 113 3.23 31.05 4.28
N PHE A 114 4.54 30.80 4.24
CA PHE A 114 5.61 31.76 3.91
C PHE A 114 6.85 30.95 3.52
N ASP A 115 7.66 31.38 2.56
CA ASP A 115 8.81 30.59 2.09
C ASP A 115 9.82 30.34 3.23
N PRO A 116 10.28 29.09 3.50
CA PRO A 116 10.03 27.82 2.81
C PRO A 116 8.89 26.94 3.39
N PHE A 117 8.12 27.46 4.33
CA PHE A 117 7.06 26.76 5.04
C PHE A 117 5.78 26.61 4.23
N GLN A 118 5.29 25.37 4.19
CA GLN A 118 4.03 25.00 3.55
C GLN A 118 3.13 24.30 4.57
N GLY A 119 1.83 24.56 4.46
CA GLY A 119 0.80 23.80 5.15
C GLY A 119 0.31 22.65 4.28
N VAL A 120 -0.26 21.63 4.92
CA VAL A 120 -0.90 20.51 4.24
C VAL A 120 -2.22 20.19 4.92
N ILE A 121 -3.27 20.02 4.11
CA ILE A 121 -4.50 19.35 4.50
C ILE A 121 -4.52 18.03 3.77
N PHE A 122 -4.84 16.94 4.47
CA PHE A 122 -4.80 15.61 3.89
C PHE A 122 -5.98 14.76 4.34
N TYR A 123 -6.24 13.73 3.55
CA TYR A 123 -7.18 12.66 3.84
C TYR A 123 -6.54 11.36 3.33
N ASP A 124 -6.36 10.41 4.24
CA ASP A 124 -5.84 9.08 3.94
C ASP A 124 -6.90 8.05 4.32
N THR A 125 -7.04 7.02 3.49
CA THR A 125 -7.91 5.89 3.74
C THR A 125 -7.31 4.64 3.12
N GLY A 126 -7.66 3.48 3.65
CA GLY A 126 -7.18 2.22 3.14
C GLY A 126 -7.10 1.15 4.20
N ASN A 127 -6.84 -0.07 3.76
CA ASN A 127 -6.73 -1.24 4.64
C ASN A 127 -5.94 -2.36 3.94
N VAL A 128 -5.73 -3.45 4.67
CA VAL A 128 -5.28 -4.74 4.14
C VAL A 128 -6.25 -5.84 4.55
N TRP A 129 -6.33 -6.89 3.72
CA TRP A 129 -7.26 -8.02 3.88
C TRP A 129 -6.58 -9.35 3.55
N ASN A 130 -7.10 -10.48 4.02
CA ASN A 130 -6.53 -11.79 3.70
C ASN A 130 -6.86 -12.24 2.28
N SER A 131 -8.00 -11.82 1.74
CA SER A 131 -8.45 -12.16 0.39
C SER A 131 -9.28 -11.02 -0.23
N ILE A 132 -9.51 -11.10 -1.55
CA ILE A 132 -10.27 -10.06 -2.28
C ILE A 132 -11.75 -10.11 -1.89
N GLU A 133 -12.25 -11.29 -1.50
CA GLU A 133 -13.63 -11.51 -1.09
C GLU A 133 -14.00 -10.83 0.24
N GLU A 134 -13.01 -10.46 1.06
CA GLU A 134 -13.21 -9.72 2.30
C GLU A 134 -13.38 -8.20 2.08
N ILE A 135 -13.27 -7.73 0.83
CA ILE A 135 -13.51 -6.33 0.49
C ILE A 135 -15.02 -6.12 0.29
N GLU A 136 -15.65 -5.38 1.20
CA GLU A 136 -17.07 -4.97 1.14
C GLU A 136 -17.35 -3.86 0.12
#